data_AF-A0A2T4HJC1-F1
#
_entry.id   AF-A0A2T4HJC1-F1
#
_cell.length_a   1.000
_cell.length_b   1.000
_cell.length_c   1.000
_cell.angle_alpha   90.00
_cell.angle_beta   90.00
_cell.angle_gamma   90.00
#
_symmetry.space_group_name_H-M   'P 1'
#
loop_
_entity.id
_entity.type
_entity.pdbx_description
1 polymer ?
#
loop_
_entity_poly.entity_id
_entity_poly.type
_entity_poly.pdbx_seq_one_letter_code
_entity_poly.pdbx_strand_id
1 'polypeptide(L)'
;MSHCYYHALSSVRRWGGDPEDYLPLHQWFDESKKIIADPRHRALRHHAEGIFMLETVFGVTIRNSARRDVPVRLIGEQHVQEDLGRIPSFADWARLIQPMPWILRGNPAGSPGLDRDLQSARPD
;
A
#
# COMPACT_ATOMS: atom_id res chain seq x y z
N MET A 1 -8.64 10.84 7.22
CA MET A 1 -8.23 10.14 5.99
C MET A 1 -9.02 10.73 4.85
N SER A 2 -8.34 11.06 3.74
CA SER A 2 -9.04 11.44 2.52
C SER A 2 -9.85 10.24 2.03
N HIS A 3 -11.09 10.46 1.60
CA HIS A 3 -11.90 9.42 0.96
C HIS A 3 -11.32 9.09 -0.43
N CYS A 4 -11.41 7.83 -0.88
CA CYS A 4 -10.86 7.38 -2.18
C CYS A 4 -11.33 8.22 -3.37
N TYR A 5 -12.52 8.81 -3.27
CA TYR A 5 -13.07 9.73 -4.27
C TYR A 5 -12.15 10.93 -4.56
N TYR A 6 -11.47 11.49 -3.55
CA TYR A 6 -10.56 12.63 -3.78
C TYR A 6 -9.28 12.20 -4.51
N HIS A 7 -8.81 10.96 -4.30
CA HIS A 7 -7.72 10.40 -5.10
C HIS A 7 -8.18 10.18 -6.54
N ALA A 8 -9.40 9.68 -6.76
CA ALA A 8 -9.98 9.54 -8.09
C ALA A 8 -10.07 10.89 -8.81
N LEU A 9 -10.51 11.96 -8.13
CA LEU A 9 -10.49 13.32 -8.67
C LEU A 9 -9.06 13.79 -8.99
N SER A 10 -8.07 13.39 -8.21
CA SER A 10 -6.66 13.68 -8.48
C SER A 10 -6.15 12.95 -9.73
N SER A 11 -6.56 11.70 -9.92
CA SER A 11 -6.30 10.90 -11.12
C SER A 11 -6.97 11.51 -12.36
N VAL A 12 -8.21 11.99 -12.24
CA VAL A 12 -8.91 12.74 -13.31
C VAL A 12 -8.12 13.99 -13.70
N ARG A 13 -7.63 14.77 -12.72
CA ARG A 13 -6.79 15.95 -13.03
C ARG A 13 -5.50 15.58 -13.77
N ARG A 14 -4.92 14.42 -13.48
CA ARG A 14 -3.65 13.98 -14.07
C ARG A 14 -3.81 13.32 -15.45
N TRP A 15 -4.86 12.54 -15.65
CA TRP A 15 -5.03 11.68 -16.83
C TRP A 15 -6.34 11.87 -17.60
N GLY A 16 -7.23 12.75 -17.15
CA GLY A 16 -8.57 12.95 -17.72
C GLY A 16 -9.53 11.82 -17.38
N GLY A 17 -10.66 11.73 -18.09
CA GLY A 17 -11.71 10.75 -17.83
C GLY A 17 -12.59 11.16 -16.64
N ASP A 18 -13.26 10.18 -16.04
CA ASP A 18 -14.20 10.39 -14.95
C ASP A 18 -13.72 9.70 -13.65
N PRO A 19 -14.15 10.14 -12.46
CA PRO A 19 -13.73 9.54 -11.20
C PRO A 19 -13.97 8.03 -11.13
N GLU A 20 -15.03 7.54 -11.75
CA GLU A 20 -15.44 6.13 -11.83
C GLU A 20 -14.38 5.25 -12.50
N ASP A 21 -13.57 5.81 -13.42
CA ASP A 21 -12.47 5.09 -14.07
C ASP A 21 -11.38 4.67 -13.06
N TYR A 22 -11.20 5.46 -12.00
CA TYR A 22 -10.07 5.34 -11.06
C TYR A 22 -10.49 4.90 -9.66
N LEU A 23 -11.75 5.14 -9.28
CA LEU A 23 -12.26 4.86 -7.95
C LEU A 23 -12.03 3.40 -7.51
N PRO A 24 -12.24 2.36 -8.35
CA PRO A 24 -11.98 0.98 -7.94
C PRO A 24 -10.52 0.72 -7.55
N LEU A 25 -9.56 1.36 -8.24
CA LEU A 25 -8.13 1.19 -7.96
C LEU A 25 -7.76 1.81 -6.62
N HIS A 26 -8.27 3.01 -6.32
CA HIS A 26 -8.04 3.67 -5.03
C HIS A 26 -8.76 2.97 -3.87
N GLN A 27 -9.98 2.48 -4.10
CA GLN A 27 -10.70 1.67 -3.11
C GLN A 27 -9.95 0.38 -2.78
N TRP A 28 -9.29 -0.23 -3.76
CA TRP A 28 -8.51 -1.44 -3.53
C TRP A 28 -7.37 -1.23 -2.52
N PHE A 29 -6.64 -0.10 -2.57
CA PHE A 29 -5.63 0.20 -1.55
C PHE A 29 -6.25 0.35 -0.15
N ASP A 30 -7.35 1.09 -0.08
CA ASP A 30 -8.02 1.46 1.16
C ASP A 30 -8.91 0.35 1.75
N GLU A 31 -9.23 -0.70 1.00
CA GLU A 31 -10.05 -1.81 1.46
C GLU A 31 -9.42 -2.54 2.67
N SER A 32 -8.11 -2.44 2.82
CA SER A 32 -7.38 -2.85 4.04
C SER A 32 -7.97 -2.26 5.34
N LYS A 33 -8.71 -1.15 5.27
CA LYS A 33 -9.48 -0.57 6.39
C LYS A 33 -10.54 -1.51 6.96
N LYS A 34 -11.01 -2.50 6.18
CA LYS A 34 -11.91 -3.57 6.66
C LYS A 34 -11.25 -4.45 7.73
N ILE A 35 -9.91 -4.51 7.75
CA ILE A 35 -9.11 -5.31 8.68
C ILE A 35 -8.65 -4.45 9.86
N ILE A 36 -8.15 -3.24 9.58
CA ILE A 36 -7.60 -2.30 10.57
C ILE A 36 -8.11 -0.89 10.26
N ALA A 37 -8.92 -0.29 11.13
CA ALA A 37 -9.55 1.02 10.89
C ALA A 37 -8.67 2.22 11.31
N ASP A 38 -7.34 2.08 11.28
CA ASP A 38 -6.36 3.11 11.64
C ASP A 38 -5.20 3.14 10.64
N PRO A 39 -4.33 4.17 10.62
CA PRO A 39 -3.30 4.35 9.60
C PRO A 39 -2.36 3.16 9.36
N ARG A 40 -2.25 2.19 10.28
CA ARG A 40 -1.45 0.98 10.09
C ARG A 40 -2.01 0.06 9.01
N HIS A 41 -3.27 0.21 8.61
CA HIS A 41 -3.87 -0.50 7.46
C HIS A 41 -3.01 -0.35 6.18
N ARG A 42 -2.34 0.79 6.06
CA ARG A 42 -1.48 1.13 4.92
C ARG A 42 -0.33 0.14 4.74
N ALA A 43 0.14 -0.50 5.81
CA ALA A 43 1.20 -1.51 5.75
C ALA A 43 0.83 -2.72 4.87
N LEU A 44 -0.46 -2.98 4.63
CA LEU A 44 -0.91 -4.12 3.83
C LEU A 44 -0.73 -3.92 2.32
N ARG A 45 -0.93 -2.69 1.82
CA ARG A 45 -0.99 -2.43 0.36
C ARG A 45 -0.26 -1.15 -0.09
N HIS A 46 0.06 -0.21 0.81
CA HIS A 46 0.67 1.08 0.44
C HIS A 46 2.21 0.99 0.45
N HIS A 47 2.76 0.12 -0.37
CA HIS A 47 4.18 -0.06 -0.59
C HIS A 47 4.44 -0.59 -2.01
N ALA A 48 5.71 -0.68 -2.42
CA ALA A 48 6.10 -1.11 -3.75
C ALA A 48 5.41 -2.39 -4.24
N GLU A 49 5.42 -3.47 -3.45
CA GLU A 49 4.76 -4.73 -3.84
C GLU A 49 3.24 -4.59 -4.01
N GLY A 50 2.56 -3.79 -3.18
CA GLY A 50 1.13 -3.54 -3.34
C GLY A 50 0.78 -2.79 -4.63
N ILE A 51 1.66 -1.92 -5.13
CA ILE A 51 1.52 -1.28 -6.45
C ILE A 51 1.63 -2.31 -7.58
N PHE A 52 2.51 -3.29 -7.45
CA PHE A 52 2.62 -4.40 -8.41
C PHE A 52 1.41 -5.34 -8.33
N MET A 53 0.88 -5.58 -7.12
CA MET A 53 -0.32 -6.37 -6.93
C MET A 53 -1.55 -5.67 -7.54
N LEU A 54 -1.65 -4.34 -7.45
CA LEU A 54 -2.70 -3.57 -8.14
C LEU A 54 -2.69 -3.85 -9.64
N GLU A 55 -1.52 -3.85 -10.30
CA GLU A 55 -1.41 -4.19 -11.72
C GLU A 55 -1.85 -5.63 -12.02
N THR A 56 -1.55 -6.56 -11.12
CA THR A 56 -1.98 -7.96 -11.27
C THR A 56 -3.52 -8.08 -11.25
N VAL A 57 -4.18 -7.23 -10.45
CA VAL A 57 -5.64 -7.25 -10.28
C VAL A 57 -6.36 -6.49 -11.40
N PHE A 58 -5.85 -5.33 -11.82
CA PHE A 58 -6.54 -4.43 -12.76
C PHE A 58 -5.96 -4.45 -14.19
N GLY A 59 -4.87 -5.19 -14.42
CA GLY A 59 -4.14 -5.22 -15.68
C GLY A 59 -3.03 -4.16 -15.75
N VAL A 60 -2.21 -4.22 -16.81
CA VAL A 60 -1.07 -3.31 -17.02
C VAL A 60 -1.53 -1.86 -17.20
N THR A 61 -2.64 -1.67 -17.91
CA THR A 61 -3.24 -0.37 -18.20
C THR A 61 -4.75 -0.46 -18.05
N ILE A 62 -5.39 0.64 -17.66
CA ILE A 62 -6.83 0.85 -17.87
C ILE A 62 -7.04 1.75 -19.09
N ARG A 63 -8.16 1.53 -19.79
CA ARG A 63 -8.69 2.48 -20.78
C ARG A 63 -9.75 3.34 -20.08
N ASN A 64 -9.47 4.63 -19.89
CA ASN A 64 -10.41 5.54 -19.23
C ASN A 64 -11.49 6.08 -20.19
N SER A 65 -12.50 6.78 -19.66
CA SER A 65 -13.61 7.35 -20.43
C SER A 65 -13.17 8.42 -21.44
N ALA A 66 -12.01 9.07 -21.22
CA ALA A 66 -11.36 9.97 -22.17
C ALA A 66 -10.56 9.25 -23.28
N ARG A 67 -10.71 7.93 -23.40
CA ARG A 67 -10.04 7.06 -24.39
C ARG A 67 -8.51 7.04 -24.29
N ARG A 68 -7.97 7.19 -23.08
CA ARG A 68 -6.53 7.12 -22.81
C ARG A 68 -6.19 5.79 -22.14
N ASP A 69 -5.08 5.19 -22.55
CA ASP A 69 -4.46 4.07 -21.83
C ASP A 69 -3.59 4.64 -20.71
N VAL A 70 -3.95 4.35 -19.47
CA VAL A 70 -3.25 4.82 -18.27
C VAL A 70 -2.60 3.61 -17.58
N PRO A 71 -1.27 3.60 -17.37
CA PRO A 71 -0.59 2.53 -16.64
C PRO A 71 -1.10 2.43 -15.20
N VAL A 72 -1.54 1.25 -14.80
CA VAL A 72 -2.12 1.01 -13.47
C VAL A 72 -1.11 1.29 -12.36
N ARG A 73 0.17 0.95 -12.57
CA ARG A 73 1.23 1.25 -11.59
C ARG A 73 1.38 2.74 -11.33
N LEU A 74 1.24 3.62 -12.33
CA LEU A 74 1.34 5.07 -12.12
C LEU A 74 0.18 5.61 -11.26
N ILE A 75 -1.01 5.01 -11.38
CA ILE A 75 -2.18 5.31 -10.53
C ILE A 75 -1.89 4.86 -9.09
N GLY A 76 -1.30 3.67 -8.93
CA GLY A 76 -0.88 3.16 -7.62
C GLY A 76 0.22 4.00 -6.97
N GLU A 77 1.25 4.39 -7.72
CA GLU A 77 2.32 5.28 -7.25
C GLU A 77 1.75 6.62 -6.80
N GLN A 78 0.84 7.22 -7.58
CA GLN A 78 0.15 8.44 -7.19
C GLN A 78 -0.58 8.28 -5.87
N HIS A 79 -1.41 7.25 -5.73
CA HIS A 79 -2.18 7.02 -4.52
C HIS A 79 -1.29 6.94 -3.28
N VAL A 80 -0.23 6.11 -3.35
CA VAL A 80 0.71 5.92 -2.24
C VAL A 80 1.47 7.20 -1.93
N GLN A 81 1.92 7.96 -2.94
CA GLN A 81 2.62 9.23 -2.74
C GLN A 81 1.72 10.31 -2.13
N GLU A 82 0.46 10.41 -2.53
CA GLU A 82 -0.50 11.35 -1.95
C GLU A 82 -0.78 11.06 -0.47
N ASP A 83 -0.73 9.78 -0.08
CA ASP A 83 -1.00 9.36 1.29
C ASP A 83 0.21 9.37 2.23
N LEU A 84 1.41 9.06 1.71
CA LEU A 84 2.62 8.85 2.51
C LEU A 84 3.78 9.79 2.17
N GLY A 85 3.67 10.61 1.11
CA GLY A 85 4.74 11.48 0.60
C GLY A 85 5.92 10.75 -0.06
N ARG A 86 5.98 9.41 0.03
CA ARG A 86 6.96 8.54 -0.62
C ARG A 86 6.38 7.15 -0.84
N ILE A 87 7.04 6.33 -1.64
CA ILE A 87 6.70 4.90 -1.78
C ILE A 87 7.62 4.09 -0.85
N PRO A 88 7.11 3.50 0.24
CA PRO A 88 7.91 2.62 1.08
C PRO A 88 8.07 1.22 0.47
N SER A 89 9.02 0.45 1.00
CA SER A 89 9.06 -1.01 0.81
C SER A 89 8.25 -1.71 1.91
N PHE A 90 7.90 -2.99 1.74
CA PHE A 90 7.31 -3.74 2.85
C PHE A 90 8.28 -3.88 4.05
N ALA A 91 9.59 -3.90 3.79
CA ALA A 91 10.61 -3.95 4.83
C ALA A 91 10.56 -2.73 5.78
N ASP A 92 10.14 -1.56 5.29
CA ASP A 92 9.93 -0.36 6.14
C ASP A 92 8.89 -0.60 7.24
N TRP A 93 7.86 -1.41 6.95
CA TRP A 93 6.81 -1.79 7.88
C TRP A 93 7.23 -2.99 8.73
N ALA A 94 7.78 -4.03 8.09
CA ALA A 94 8.12 -5.30 8.73
C ALA A 94 9.16 -5.15 9.84
N ARG A 95 10.13 -4.24 9.69
CA ARG A 95 11.15 -3.97 10.72
C ARG A 95 10.59 -3.47 12.06
N LEU A 96 9.33 -3.02 12.09
CA LEU A 96 8.65 -2.57 13.31
C LEU A 96 7.78 -3.67 13.94
N ILE A 97 7.60 -4.81 13.27
CA ILE A 97 6.81 -5.93 13.80
C ILE A 97 7.67 -6.71 14.80
N GLN A 98 7.22 -6.77 16.04
CA GLN A 98 7.85 -7.62 17.07
C GLN A 98 7.41 -9.08 16.89
N PRO A 99 8.35 -10.01 16.63
CA PRO A 99 8.00 -11.41 16.44
C PRO A 99 7.50 -12.06 17.74
N MET A 100 6.21 -12.40 17.78
CA MET A 100 5.60 -13.13 18.90
C MET A 100 5.85 -14.64 18.78
N PRO A 101 5.77 -15.42 19.88
CA PRO A 101 6.10 -16.86 19.86
C PRO A 101 5.39 -17.69 18.77
N TRP A 102 4.18 -17.31 18.37
CA TRP A 102 3.45 -18.00 17.30
C TRP A 102 4.04 -17.73 15.90
N ILE A 103 4.65 -16.57 15.67
CA ILE A 103 5.39 -16.24 14.43
C ILE A 103 6.68 -17.06 14.37
N LEU A 104 7.29 -17.30 15.54
CA LEU A 104 8.57 -18.01 15.64
C LEU A 104 8.44 -19.53 15.51
N ARG A 105 7.22 -20.06 15.64
CA ARG A 105 6.96 -21.49 15.59
C ARG A 105 7.49 -22.10 14.28
N GLY A 106 8.41 -23.06 14.40
CA GLY A 106 9.00 -23.77 13.26
C GLY A 106 10.31 -23.18 12.74
N ASN A 107 10.80 -22.07 13.30
CA ASN A 107 12.12 -21.54 12.96
C ASN A 107 13.24 -22.24 13.76
N PRO A 108 14.36 -22.62 13.12
CA PRO A 108 15.56 -23.06 13.83
C PRO A 108 16.08 -22.00 14.80
N ALA A 109 16.76 -22.46 15.86
CA ALA A 109 17.50 -21.56 16.74
C ALA A 109 18.55 -20.76 15.94
N GLY A 110 18.62 -19.44 16.15
CA GLY A 110 19.53 -18.54 15.43
C GLY A 110 19.06 -18.12 14.03
N SER A 111 17.77 -18.29 13.68
CA SER A 111 17.28 -17.77 12.40
C SER A 111 17.36 -16.24 12.35
N PRO A 112 17.67 -15.64 11.19
CA PRO A 112 17.76 -14.18 11.05
C PRO A 112 16.46 -13.48 11.49
N GLY A 113 16.58 -12.38 12.23
CA GLY A 113 15.43 -11.61 12.72
C GLY A 113 14.78 -12.15 14.00
N LEU A 114 15.37 -13.17 14.63
CA LEU A 114 14.92 -13.73 15.91
C LEU A 114 15.71 -13.24 17.13
N ASP A 115 16.78 -12.47 16.91
CA ASP A 115 17.58 -11.93 18.00
C ASP A 115 16.76 -10.93 18.82
N ARG A 116 16.76 -11.12 20.15
CA ARG A 116 15.90 -10.41 21.10
C ARG A 116 16.26 -8.93 21.32
N ASP A 117 17.22 -8.39 20.58
CA ASP A 117 17.81 -7.07 20.84
C ASP A 117 17.00 -5.89 20.28
N LEU A 118 15.67 -5.99 20.24
CA LEU A 118 14.78 -4.85 19.99
C LEU A 118 14.33 -4.14 21.29
N GLN A 119 14.79 -4.59 22.47
CA GLN A 119 14.46 -3.97 23.77
C GLN A 119 15.36 -2.78 24.19
N SER A 120 16.39 -2.42 23.41
CA SER A 120 17.35 -1.39 23.81
C SER A 120 17.03 0.03 23.32
N ALA A 121 16.02 0.23 22.48
CA ALA A 121 15.61 1.57 22.03
C ALA A 121 14.40 2.06 22.84
N ARG A 122 14.64 2.52 24.09
CA ARG A 122 13.73 3.47 24.72
C ARG A 122 13.98 4.85 24.10
N PRO A 123 12.96 5.59 23.64
CA PRO A 123 13.13 7.01 23.38
C PRO A 123 13.23 7.74 24.73
N ASP A 124 14.26 8.60 24.85
CA ASP A 124 14.40 9.58 25.92
C ASP A 124 13.27 10.62 25.91
#